data_AF-Q79ZN5-F1
#
_entry.id   AF-Q79ZN5-F1
#
_cell.length_a   1.000
_cell.length_b   1.000
_cell.length_c   1.000
_cell.angle_alpha   90.00
_cell.angle_beta   90.00
_cell.angle_gamma   90.00
#
_symmetry.space_group_name_H-M   'P 1'
#
loop_
_entity.id
_entity.type
_entity.pdbx_description
1 polymer ?
#
loop_
_entity_poly.entity_id
_entity_poly.type
_entity_poly.pdbx_seq_one_letter_code
_entity_poly.pdbx_strand_id
1 'polypeptide(L)'
;MADGVATTVGAVFCDLLNVPACAEHESFFQLGGDSALATRALALLGKEYGVRIPFAELYRDASPAAVARVIHELRAAPVAPRRSLADVARRRRRTWFPLALSQRALHKMNAATGGAGLFNNVGVLRFTGDIDVLALRGALEDTVSRQSALRLVFGVHDGRPAQRFADIGPDVTEADLRDGGEPALRARVRRERLRGFDLTGAGPAARFVLARTGERAWVLVSVFHHIVFDGMSQGLFVDDLAHAYACRLGEASARPPLAMDYADFTEWQHATLCSDRLEAHLDAMRASLRRSPTPSLSPAGASGRARSFISRARPFTVDAHLTRALRALAARCDTTLFVVLLSAVLDFTARRTGDGTPAAAIQTSNRGLAGTEGTVGCFANSVHVTVDRPGGTTAAHLVRLTKEAMAEALTHQEMPTEVSLSILAERGKLPSGPNTLPQVAFALQPPRDERRDLPGGRLDAAYVTQEGDAVDPTSLALVLELFTENGQLNGVTHHRLADWSGTAFAAAEQDLLAAFARCGGAGSDLEHLSRQKG
;
A
#
# COMPACT_ATOMS: atom_id res chain seq x y z
N MET A 1 -32.13 21.55 -12.23
CA MET A 1 -32.91 20.30 -12.21
C MET A 1 -31.92 19.19 -11.95
N ALA A 2 -32.08 18.45 -10.85
CA ALA A 2 -31.11 17.43 -10.42
C ALA A 2 -31.05 16.33 -11.49
N ASP A 3 -29.90 16.16 -12.14
CA ASP A 3 -29.70 15.22 -13.24
C ASP A 3 -29.51 13.76 -12.76
N GLY A 4 -29.97 13.45 -11.54
CA GLY A 4 -29.89 12.14 -10.93
C GLY A 4 -28.51 11.74 -10.40
N VAL A 5 -27.45 12.53 -10.62
CA VAL A 5 -26.08 12.13 -10.23
C VAL A 5 -25.96 11.89 -8.72
N ALA A 6 -26.51 12.74 -7.88
CA ALA A 6 -26.50 12.54 -6.41
C ALA A 6 -27.22 11.24 -6.00
N THR A 7 -28.31 10.88 -6.69
CA THR A 7 -29.03 9.61 -6.46
C THR A 7 -28.17 8.42 -6.84
N THR A 8 -27.48 8.47 -7.99
CA THR A 8 -26.55 7.40 -8.41
C THR A 8 -25.37 7.27 -7.45
N VAL A 9 -24.79 8.39 -7.00
CA VAL A 9 -23.72 8.35 -5.99
C VAL A 9 -24.23 7.69 -4.70
N GLY A 10 -25.42 8.08 -4.24
CA GLY A 10 -26.06 7.47 -3.08
C GLY A 10 -26.25 5.95 -3.24
N ALA A 11 -26.70 5.50 -4.41
CA ALA A 11 -26.86 4.07 -4.70
C ALA A 11 -25.52 3.31 -4.67
N VAL A 12 -24.48 3.83 -5.32
CA VAL A 12 -23.13 3.23 -5.29
C VAL A 12 -22.59 3.15 -3.86
N PHE A 13 -22.81 4.20 -3.05
CA PHE A 13 -22.41 4.20 -1.64
C PHE A 13 -23.15 3.13 -0.85
N CYS A 14 -24.47 3.04 -1.01
CA CYS A 14 -25.29 2.07 -0.29
C CYS A 14 -24.92 0.63 -0.62
N ASP A 15 -24.70 0.33 -1.91
CA ASP A 15 -24.31 -1.00 -2.37
C ASP A 15 -22.95 -1.42 -1.78
N LEU A 16 -21.97 -0.51 -1.78
CA LEU A 16 -20.63 -0.80 -1.26
C LEU A 16 -20.60 -0.90 0.27
N LEU A 17 -21.43 -0.13 0.96
CA LEU A 17 -21.53 -0.11 2.42
C LEU A 17 -22.49 -1.20 2.94
N ASN A 18 -23.26 -1.83 2.05
CA ASN A 18 -24.33 -2.78 2.39
C ASN A 18 -25.35 -2.17 3.38
N VAL A 19 -25.81 -0.95 3.09
CA VAL A 19 -26.83 -0.24 3.87
C VAL A 19 -28.08 0.02 3.03
N PRO A 20 -29.29 0.08 3.63
CA PRO A 20 -30.54 0.13 2.87
C PRO A 20 -30.78 1.46 2.16
N ALA A 21 -30.27 2.57 2.70
CA ALA A 21 -30.42 3.90 2.13
C ALA A 21 -29.30 4.83 2.62
N CYS A 22 -28.94 5.81 1.79
CA CYS A 22 -27.89 6.79 2.03
C CYS A 22 -28.50 8.15 1.70
N ALA A 23 -28.62 9.04 2.68
CA ALA A 23 -29.22 10.35 2.42
C ALA A 23 -28.28 11.22 1.58
N GLU A 24 -28.83 12.16 0.84
CA GLU A 24 -28.08 13.02 -0.10
C GLU A 24 -26.94 13.81 0.55
N HIS A 25 -27.08 14.16 1.84
CA HIS A 25 -26.09 14.89 2.64
C HIS A 25 -25.42 14.02 3.72
N GLU A 26 -25.69 12.72 3.73
CA GLU A 26 -25.11 11.80 4.70
C GLU A 26 -23.72 11.36 4.23
N SER A 27 -22.75 11.46 5.13
CA SER A 27 -21.37 11.15 4.79
C SER A 27 -21.13 9.65 4.66
N PHE A 28 -20.43 9.28 3.60
CA PHE A 28 -19.91 7.93 3.38
C PHE A 28 -19.10 7.39 4.57
N PHE A 29 -18.29 8.23 5.22
CA PHE A 29 -17.45 7.78 6.35
C PHE A 29 -18.25 7.61 7.64
N GLN A 30 -19.30 8.41 7.84
CA GLN A 30 -20.21 8.24 8.98
C GLN A 30 -21.01 6.94 8.89
N LEU A 31 -21.30 6.49 7.67
CA LEU A 31 -21.96 5.21 7.38
C LEU A 31 -21.02 3.99 7.46
N GLY A 32 -19.76 4.18 7.87
CA GLY A 32 -18.79 3.09 8.06
C GLY A 32 -17.88 2.85 6.85
N GLY A 33 -17.90 3.73 5.85
CA GLY A 33 -16.98 3.69 4.73
C GLY A 33 -15.52 3.85 5.15
N ASP A 34 -14.64 3.14 4.46
CA ASP A 34 -13.20 3.26 4.62
C ASP A 34 -12.51 3.67 3.31
N SER A 35 -11.20 3.83 3.35
CA SER A 35 -10.43 4.25 2.17
C SER A 35 -10.47 3.23 1.02
N ALA A 36 -10.65 1.94 1.32
CA ALA A 36 -10.72 0.88 0.31
C ALA A 36 -12.06 0.92 -0.44
N LEU A 37 -13.17 1.01 0.30
CA LEU A 37 -14.50 1.18 -0.28
C LEU A 37 -14.62 2.52 -1.01
N ALA A 38 -14.06 3.59 -0.46
CA ALA A 38 -13.98 4.89 -1.13
C ALA A 38 -13.26 4.81 -2.47
N THR A 39 -12.11 4.14 -2.55
CA THR A 39 -11.37 3.96 -3.81
C THR A 39 -12.22 3.22 -4.84
N ARG A 40 -12.95 2.18 -4.43
CA ARG A 40 -13.87 1.45 -5.30
C ARG A 40 -15.03 2.35 -5.78
N ALA A 41 -15.64 3.12 -4.89
CA ALA A 41 -16.72 4.04 -5.23
C ALA A 41 -16.29 5.07 -6.28
N LEU A 42 -15.14 5.71 -6.08
CA LEU A 42 -14.61 6.70 -7.03
C LEU A 42 -14.25 6.09 -8.38
N ALA A 43 -13.76 4.85 -8.41
CA ALA A 43 -13.50 4.15 -9.66
C ALA A 43 -14.79 3.82 -10.43
N LEU A 44 -15.83 3.34 -9.75
CA LEU A 44 -17.13 3.04 -10.35
C LEU A 44 -17.80 4.31 -10.91
N LEU A 45 -17.89 5.36 -10.08
CA LEU A 45 -18.46 6.64 -10.49
C LEU A 45 -17.64 7.30 -11.59
N GLY A 46 -16.31 7.25 -11.49
CA GLY A 46 -15.44 7.78 -12.52
C GLY A 46 -15.62 7.10 -13.87
N LYS A 47 -15.78 5.77 -13.87
CA LYS A 47 -16.10 4.99 -15.07
C LYS A 47 -17.47 5.36 -15.64
N GLU A 48 -18.48 5.47 -14.80
CA GLU A 48 -19.86 5.79 -15.22
C GLU A 48 -19.96 7.18 -15.86
N TYR A 49 -19.29 8.17 -15.27
CA TYR A 49 -19.36 9.56 -15.73
C TYR A 49 -18.22 9.99 -16.65
N GLY A 50 -17.28 9.09 -16.95
CA GLY A 50 -16.11 9.38 -17.79
C GLY A 50 -15.16 10.42 -17.18
N VAL A 51 -15.12 10.55 -15.86
CA VAL A 51 -14.27 11.49 -15.13
C VAL A 51 -13.36 10.77 -14.15
N ARG A 52 -12.30 11.43 -13.70
CA ARG A 52 -11.49 10.94 -12.58
C ARG A 52 -11.73 11.83 -11.38
N ILE A 53 -12.44 11.30 -10.41
CA ILE A 53 -12.77 11.99 -9.17
C ILE A 53 -11.54 11.91 -8.25
N PRO A 54 -10.92 13.04 -7.85
CA PRO A 54 -9.79 13.01 -6.95
C PRO A 54 -10.19 12.47 -5.58
N PHE A 55 -9.39 11.56 -5.02
CA PHE A 55 -9.65 10.99 -3.69
C PHE A 55 -9.74 12.07 -2.59
N ALA A 56 -8.96 13.15 -2.75
CA ALA A 56 -8.96 14.30 -1.86
C ALA A 56 -10.35 14.93 -1.66
N GLU A 57 -11.25 14.82 -2.64
CA GLU A 57 -12.60 15.41 -2.54
C GLU A 57 -13.45 14.73 -1.46
N LEU A 58 -13.29 13.41 -1.25
CA LEU A 58 -14.00 12.70 -0.19
C LEU A 58 -13.57 13.17 1.21
N TYR A 59 -12.32 13.58 1.39
CA TYR A 59 -11.88 14.16 2.66
C TYR A 59 -12.34 15.61 2.86
N ARG A 60 -12.93 16.26 1.85
CA ARG A 60 -13.57 17.57 2.06
C ARG A 60 -15.02 17.37 2.49
N ASP A 61 -15.78 16.62 1.72
CA ASP A 61 -17.16 16.26 1.99
C ASP A 61 -17.48 14.94 1.26
N ALA A 62 -17.78 13.90 2.03
CA ALA A 62 -18.05 12.56 1.52
C ALA A 62 -19.56 12.29 1.34
N SER A 63 -20.39 13.32 1.18
CA SER A 63 -21.82 13.16 0.89
C SER A 63 -22.10 12.95 -0.61
N PRO A 64 -23.19 12.23 -0.96
CA PRO A 64 -23.61 12.09 -2.36
C PRO A 64 -23.74 13.42 -3.11
N ALA A 65 -24.29 14.47 -2.48
CA ALA A 65 -24.43 15.79 -3.06
C ALA A 65 -23.08 16.44 -3.42
N ALA A 66 -22.11 16.36 -2.50
CA ALA A 66 -20.79 16.96 -2.72
C ALA A 66 -20.02 16.26 -3.83
N VAL A 67 -20.07 14.93 -3.88
CA VAL A 67 -19.44 14.14 -4.95
C VAL A 67 -20.13 14.41 -6.29
N ALA A 68 -21.45 14.54 -6.32
CA ALA A 68 -22.18 14.92 -7.54
C ALA A 68 -21.74 16.29 -8.07
N ARG A 69 -21.59 17.28 -7.19
CA ARG A 69 -21.05 18.60 -7.55
C ARG A 69 -19.67 18.50 -8.19
N VAL A 70 -18.75 17.72 -7.59
CA VAL A 70 -17.42 17.48 -8.16
C VAL A 70 -17.50 16.83 -9.53
N ILE A 71 -18.38 15.85 -9.73
CA ILE A 71 -18.60 15.21 -11.03
C ILE A 71 -19.07 16.25 -12.06
N HIS A 72 -20.01 17.13 -11.73
CA HIS A 72 -20.44 18.20 -12.64
C HIS A 72 -19.31 19.16 -13.00
N GLU A 73 -18.52 19.60 -12.03
CA GLU A 73 -17.38 20.48 -12.25
C GLU A 73 -16.35 19.83 -13.19
N LEU A 74 -16.03 18.55 -12.96
CA LEU A 74 -15.09 17.80 -13.80
C LEU A 74 -15.61 17.58 -15.22
N ARG A 75 -16.92 17.42 -15.40
CA ARG A 75 -17.55 17.28 -16.73
C ARG A 75 -17.66 18.61 -17.47
N ALA A 76 -17.80 19.72 -16.75
CA ALA A 76 -17.89 21.06 -17.32
C ALA A 76 -16.52 21.67 -17.66
N ALA A 77 -15.44 21.20 -17.03
CA ALA A 77 -14.10 21.68 -17.30
C ALA A 77 -13.66 21.38 -18.75
N PRO A 78 -12.97 22.32 -19.43
CA PRO A 78 -12.40 22.06 -20.74
C PRO A 78 -11.49 20.84 -20.68
N VAL A 79 -11.81 19.84 -21.50
CA VAL A 79 -11.00 18.62 -21.59
C VAL A 79 -9.66 19.01 -22.21
N ALA A 80 -8.64 19.29 -21.38
CA ALA A 80 -7.27 19.16 -21.84
C ALA A 80 -7.17 17.74 -22.43
N PRO A 81 -6.61 17.54 -23.64
CA PRO A 81 -6.60 16.25 -24.31
C PRO A 81 -5.81 15.25 -23.47
N ARG A 82 -6.51 14.61 -22.53
CA ARG A 82 -6.04 13.49 -21.75
C ARG A 82 -6.10 12.33 -22.73
N ARG A 83 -4.93 11.84 -23.16
CA ARG A 83 -4.88 10.58 -23.90
C ARG A 83 -5.66 9.56 -23.09
N SER A 84 -6.75 9.06 -23.68
CA SER A 84 -7.56 8.06 -23.02
C SER A 84 -6.72 6.79 -22.89
N LEU A 85 -7.02 5.93 -21.90
CA LEU A 85 -6.41 4.60 -21.81
C LEU A 85 -6.53 3.81 -23.14
N ALA A 86 -7.57 4.09 -23.93
CA ALA A 86 -7.79 3.49 -25.25
C ALA A 86 -6.78 3.95 -26.35
N ASP A 87 -6.06 5.05 -26.13
CA ASP A 87 -4.99 5.52 -27.02
C ASP A 87 -3.63 4.91 -26.66
N VAL A 88 -3.47 4.44 -25.42
CA VAL A 88 -2.25 3.84 -24.87
C VAL A 88 -2.21 2.33 -25.16
N ALA A 89 -3.35 1.64 -24.96
CA ALA A 89 -3.49 0.19 -25.14
C ALA A 89 -3.23 -0.34 -26.56
N ARG A 90 -3.05 0.52 -27.57
CA ARG A 90 -2.85 0.15 -28.99
C ARG A 90 -1.39 -0.05 -29.42
N ARG A 91 -0.42 -0.07 -28.50
CA ARG A 91 1.02 -0.18 -28.84
C ARG A 91 1.49 -1.63 -28.95
N ARG A 92 2.29 -1.91 -29.98
CA ARG A 92 2.80 -3.25 -30.33
C ARG A 92 3.59 -3.86 -29.17
N ARG A 93 3.12 -5.01 -28.67
CA ARG A 93 3.56 -5.74 -27.46
C ARG A 93 5.00 -6.33 -27.49
N ARG A 94 5.96 -5.67 -28.15
CA ARG A 94 7.39 -6.03 -28.17
C ARG A 94 8.35 -4.84 -27.94
N THR A 95 7.83 -3.64 -27.68
CA THR A 95 8.63 -2.43 -27.41
C THR A 95 9.04 -2.32 -25.95
N TRP A 96 10.06 -1.52 -25.68
CA TRP A 96 10.44 -1.08 -24.34
C TRP A 96 9.53 0.05 -23.88
N PHE A 97 9.18 0.04 -22.60
CA PHE A 97 8.37 1.03 -21.90
C PHE A 97 9.20 1.67 -20.79
N PRO A 98 8.92 2.93 -20.42
CA PRO A 98 9.58 3.52 -19.27
C PRO A 98 9.16 2.79 -17.97
N LEU A 99 10.05 2.78 -16.99
CA LEU A 99 9.70 2.37 -15.63
C LEU A 99 8.71 3.35 -15.00
N ALA A 100 7.76 2.84 -14.23
CA ALA A 100 6.99 3.67 -13.30
C ALA A 100 7.95 4.35 -12.32
N LEU A 101 7.52 5.48 -11.75
CA LEU A 101 8.35 6.26 -10.84
C LEU A 101 8.77 5.44 -9.59
N SER A 102 7.85 4.65 -9.04
CA SER A 102 8.11 3.69 -7.94
C SER A 102 9.16 2.63 -8.35
N GLN A 103 9.02 2.06 -9.55
CA GLN A 103 9.95 1.06 -10.07
C GLN A 103 11.36 1.62 -10.26
N ARG A 104 11.53 2.90 -10.61
CA ARG A 104 12.87 3.52 -10.75
C ARG A 104 13.66 3.49 -9.45
N ALA A 105 13.01 3.78 -8.33
CA ALA A 105 13.66 3.74 -7.01
C ALA A 105 14.07 2.30 -6.67
N LEU A 106 13.15 1.34 -6.81
CA LEU A 106 13.43 -0.08 -6.56
C LEU A 106 14.52 -0.64 -7.47
N HIS A 107 14.53 -0.29 -8.75
CA HIS A 107 15.56 -0.71 -9.70
C HIS A 107 16.95 -0.20 -9.30
N LYS A 108 17.06 1.09 -8.93
CA LYS A 108 18.31 1.68 -8.44
C LYS A 108 18.79 0.98 -7.16
N MET A 109 17.89 0.73 -6.21
CA MET A 109 18.25 0.07 -4.95
C MET A 109 18.66 -1.38 -5.17
N ASN A 110 17.94 -2.14 -5.99
CA ASN A 110 18.30 -3.51 -6.35
C ASN A 110 19.72 -3.58 -6.95
N ALA A 111 20.06 -2.65 -7.84
CA ALA A 111 21.41 -2.55 -8.40
C ALA A 111 22.45 -2.21 -7.32
N ALA A 112 22.16 -1.26 -6.43
CA ALA A 112 23.06 -0.85 -5.35
C ALA A 112 23.30 -1.96 -4.31
N THR A 113 22.35 -2.88 -4.15
CA THR A 113 22.43 -4.02 -3.22
C THR A 113 22.85 -5.33 -3.91
N GLY A 114 23.32 -5.27 -5.16
CA GLY A 114 23.76 -6.44 -5.92
C GLY A 114 22.66 -7.49 -6.14
N GLY A 115 21.39 -7.08 -6.19
CA GLY A 115 20.25 -7.96 -6.39
C GLY A 115 19.83 -8.76 -5.16
N ALA A 116 20.32 -8.45 -3.95
CA ALA A 116 19.93 -9.14 -2.72
C ALA A 116 18.40 -9.22 -2.52
N GLY A 117 17.92 -10.29 -1.88
CA GLY A 117 16.49 -10.57 -1.67
C GLY A 117 15.74 -9.61 -0.71
N LEU A 118 16.19 -8.37 -0.59
CA LEU A 118 15.67 -7.35 0.33
C LEU A 118 14.28 -6.85 -0.07
N PHE A 119 13.93 -6.92 -1.34
CA PHE A 119 12.66 -6.46 -1.90
C PHE A 119 11.74 -7.62 -2.29
N ASN A 120 11.96 -8.80 -1.71
CA ASN A 120 11.17 -9.98 -2.02
C ASN A 120 9.88 -10.02 -1.18
N ASN A 121 8.77 -10.11 -1.89
CA ASN A 121 7.46 -10.39 -1.35
C ASN A 121 7.20 -11.90 -1.39
N VAL A 122 7.03 -12.55 -0.23
CA VAL A 122 6.90 -14.01 -0.11
C VAL A 122 5.55 -14.41 0.46
N GLY A 123 4.74 -15.07 -0.38
CA GLY A 123 3.46 -15.66 -0.01
C GLY A 123 3.56 -17.18 0.16
N VAL A 124 2.79 -17.73 1.09
CA VAL A 124 2.65 -19.17 1.32
C VAL A 124 1.17 -19.53 1.18
N LEU A 125 0.83 -20.16 0.06
CA LEU A 125 -0.52 -20.57 -0.30
C LEU A 125 -0.67 -22.06 -0.01
N ARG A 126 -1.46 -22.41 1.00
CA ARG A 126 -1.71 -23.80 1.40
C ARG A 126 -3.00 -24.30 0.77
N PHE A 127 -2.90 -25.44 0.11
CA PHE A 127 -4.03 -26.12 -0.51
C PHE A 127 -4.38 -27.37 0.28
N THR A 128 -5.65 -27.49 0.67
CA THR A 128 -6.17 -28.62 1.43
C THR A 128 -7.37 -29.21 0.73
N GLY A 129 -7.52 -30.55 0.74
CA GLY A 129 -8.61 -31.26 0.07
C GLY A 129 -8.14 -32.15 -1.08
N ASP A 130 -9.05 -32.45 -2.01
CA ASP A 130 -8.77 -33.18 -3.25
C ASP A 130 -8.39 -32.21 -4.37
N ILE A 131 -7.15 -31.74 -4.32
CA ILE A 131 -6.65 -30.72 -5.25
C ILE A 131 -6.06 -31.39 -6.48
N ASP A 132 -6.59 -31.05 -7.66
CA ASP A 132 -6.00 -31.46 -8.94
C ASP A 132 -4.74 -30.64 -9.22
N VAL A 133 -3.58 -31.29 -9.09
CA VAL A 133 -2.27 -30.63 -9.22
C VAL A 133 -1.98 -30.21 -10.66
N LEU A 134 -2.52 -30.92 -11.66
CA LEU A 134 -2.35 -30.55 -13.06
C LEU A 134 -3.19 -29.31 -13.38
N ALA A 135 -4.42 -29.25 -12.88
CA ALA A 135 -5.25 -28.05 -12.99
C ALA A 135 -4.62 -26.87 -12.25
N LEU A 136 -4.03 -27.08 -11.06
CA LEU A 136 -3.34 -26.03 -10.30
C LEU A 136 -2.13 -25.45 -11.05
N ARG A 137 -1.36 -26.27 -11.75
CA ARG A 137 -0.26 -25.79 -12.60
C ARG A 137 -0.76 -24.96 -13.77
N GLY A 138 -1.76 -25.46 -14.48
CA GLY A 138 -2.39 -24.72 -15.57
C GLY A 138 -2.99 -23.39 -15.09
N ALA A 139 -3.57 -23.37 -13.89
CA ALA A 139 -4.10 -22.17 -13.27
C ALA A 139 -3.01 -21.13 -12.97
N LEU A 140 -1.83 -21.58 -12.52
CA LEU A 140 -0.68 -20.68 -12.30
C LEU A 140 -0.16 -20.10 -13.62
N GLU A 141 -0.08 -20.90 -14.67
CA GLU A 141 0.28 -20.44 -16.02
C GLU A 141 -0.73 -19.39 -16.54
N ASP A 142 -2.03 -19.66 -16.40
CA ASP A 142 -3.09 -18.73 -16.80
C ASP A 142 -3.04 -17.43 -16.00
N THR A 143 -2.77 -17.51 -14.70
CA THR A 143 -2.67 -16.35 -13.82
C THR A 143 -1.49 -15.46 -14.23
N VAL A 144 -0.31 -16.04 -14.49
CA VAL A 144 0.87 -15.28 -14.96
C VAL A 144 0.67 -14.74 -16.38
N SER A 145 -0.06 -15.46 -17.23
CA SER A 145 -0.43 -14.98 -18.57
C SER A 145 -1.33 -13.74 -18.49
N ARG A 146 -2.40 -13.83 -17.67
CA ARG A 146 -3.38 -12.77 -17.43
C ARG A 146 -2.74 -11.53 -16.78
N GLN A 147 -1.93 -11.72 -15.75
CA GLN A 147 -1.29 -10.65 -15.00
C GLN A 147 0.08 -10.30 -15.59
N SER A 148 0.06 -9.49 -16.66
CA SER A 148 1.22 -9.21 -17.51
C SER A 148 2.43 -8.61 -16.75
N ALA A 149 2.21 -7.95 -15.61
CA ALA A 149 3.27 -7.45 -14.75
C ALA A 149 4.23 -8.56 -14.27
N LEU A 150 3.73 -9.79 -14.08
CA LEU A 150 4.54 -10.94 -13.65
C LEU A 150 5.49 -11.44 -14.74
N ARG A 151 5.31 -10.98 -15.98
CA ARG A 151 6.16 -11.28 -17.15
C ARG A 151 7.00 -10.09 -17.59
N LEU A 152 7.09 -9.04 -16.77
CA LEU A 152 7.97 -7.91 -17.05
C LEU A 152 9.43 -8.30 -16.83
N VAL A 153 10.26 -7.94 -17.80
CA VAL A 153 11.72 -8.00 -17.71
C VAL A 153 12.26 -6.58 -17.81
N PHE A 154 13.39 -6.35 -17.14
CA PHE A 154 13.98 -5.04 -16.97
C PHE A 154 15.33 -4.96 -17.69
N GLY A 155 15.70 -3.77 -18.12
CA GLY A 155 16.94 -3.56 -18.86
C GLY A 155 17.18 -2.09 -19.15
N VAL A 156 18.08 -1.83 -20.11
CA VAL A 156 18.41 -0.47 -20.55
C VAL A 156 17.98 -0.30 -22.00
N HIS A 157 17.24 0.77 -22.27
CA HIS A 157 16.85 1.21 -23.62
C HIS A 157 17.17 2.70 -23.75
N ASP A 158 17.87 3.08 -24.82
CA ASP A 158 18.35 4.46 -25.05
C ASP A 158 19.07 5.08 -23.84
N GLY A 159 19.92 4.30 -23.19
CA GLY A 159 20.70 4.72 -22.01
C GLY A 159 19.88 4.91 -20.73
N ARG A 160 18.60 4.51 -20.72
CA ARG A 160 17.70 4.65 -19.55
C ARG A 160 17.12 3.30 -19.12
N PRO A 161 16.90 3.08 -17.81
CA PRO A 161 16.16 1.91 -17.33
C PRO A 161 14.77 1.83 -17.96
N ALA A 162 14.43 0.66 -18.48
CA ALA A 162 13.20 0.37 -19.19
C ALA A 162 12.70 -1.04 -18.86
N GLN A 163 11.45 -1.32 -19.22
CA GLN A 163 10.82 -2.63 -19.07
C GLN A 163 10.14 -3.07 -20.35
N ARG A 164 9.97 -4.37 -20.52
CA ARG A 164 9.15 -4.94 -21.60
C ARG A 164 8.49 -6.22 -21.13
N PHE A 165 7.43 -6.62 -21.81
CA PHE A 165 6.85 -7.95 -21.61
C PHE A 165 7.74 -9.01 -22.26
N ALA A 166 7.95 -10.10 -21.54
CA ALA A 166 8.53 -11.32 -22.08
C ALA A 166 7.42 -12.36 -22.31
N ASP A 167 7.62 -13.19 -23.34
CA ASP A 167 6.79 -14.34 -23.63
C ASP A 167 7.37 -15.56 -22.91
N ILE A 168 7.18 -15.57 -21.59
CA ILE A 168 7.74 -16.55 -20.66
C ILE A 168 6.63 -17.05 -19.74
N GLY A 169 6.66 -18.36 -19.46
CA GLY A 169 5.84 -18.98 -18.44
C GLY A 169 6.36 -18.69 -17.01
N PRO A 170 5.63 -19.13 -15.98
CA PRO A 170 6.08 -19.02 -14.60
C PRO A 170 7.37 -19.84 -14.37
N ASP A 171 8.34 -19.28 -13.63
CA ASP A 171 9.48 -20.03 -13.10
C ASP A 171 9.00 -20.88 -11.91
N VAL A 172 8.71 -22.16 -12.14
CA VAL A 172 8.18 -23.09 -11.13
C VAL A 172 9.20 -24.18 -10.81
N THR A 173 9.58 -24.28 -9.54
CA THR A 173 10.36 -25.41 -9.00
C THR A 173 9.46 -26.34 -8.20
N GLU A 174 9.59 -27.64 -8.42
CA GLU A 174 8.92 -28.64 -7.58
C GLU A 174 9.77 -29.02 -6.38
N ALA A 175 9.12 -29.32 -5.25
CA ALA A 175 9.79 -29.83 -4.06
C ALA A 175 8.93 -30.89 -3.38
N ASP A 176 9.53 -32.01 -3.00
CA ASP A 176 8.93 -32.94 -2.06
C ASP A 176 9.44 -32.64 -0.66
N LEU A 177 8.55 -32.22 0.24
CA LEU A 177 8.86 -31.85 1.62
C LEU A 177 8.14 -32.76 2.62
N ARG A 178 7.56 -33.88 2.18
CA ARG A 178 6.79 -34.80 3.04
C ARG A 178 7.58 -35.29 4.25
N ASP A 179 8.85 -35.67 4.05
CA ASP A 179 9.70 -36.22 5.12
C ASP A 179 10.13 -35.17 6.16
N GLY A 180 10.15 -33.89 5.77
CA GLY A 180 10.66 -32.80 6.61
C GLY A 180 9.57 -31.90 7.21
N GLY A 181 8.32 -32.06 6.78
CA GLY A 181 7.15 -31.34 7.28
C GLY A 181 7.31 -29.81 7.30
N GLU A 182 6.68 -29.17 8.30
CA GLU A 182 6.71 -27.72 8.47
C GLU A 182 8.14 -27.13 8.66
N PRO A 183 9.08 -27.78 9.39
CA PRO A 183 10.47 -27.31 9.44
C PRO A 183 11.13 -27.20 8.07
N ALA A 184 10.94 -28.18 7.18
CA ALA A 184 11.48 -28.13 5.82
C ALA A 184 10.81 -27.05 4.98
N LEU A 185 9.49 -26.84 5.11
CA LEU A 185 8.79 -25.73 4.48
C LEU A 185 9.34 -24.38 4.95
N ARG A 186 9.50 -24.16 6.26
CA ARG A 186 10.10 -22.93 6.81
C ARG A 186 11.52 -22.69 6.28
N ALA A 187 12.34 -23.75 6.19
CA ALA A 187 13.67 -23.65 5.61
C ALA A 187 13.63 -23.29 4.11
N ARG A 188 12.67 -23.85 3.35
CA ARG A 188 12.45 -23.50 1.95
C ARG A 188 12.04 -22.04 1.80
N VAL A 189 11.04 -21.58 2.54
CA VAL A 189 10.56 -20.20 2.57
C VAL A 189 11.70 -19.23 2.90
N ARG A 190 12.52 -19.53 3.92
CA ARG A 190 13.68 -18.70 4.27
C ARG A 190 14.69 -18.61 3.14
N ARG A 191 14.99 -19.73 2.47
CA ARG A 191 15.91 -19.74 1.32
C ARG A 191 15.36 -18.89 0.17
N GLU A 192 14.09 -19.09 -0.17
CA GLU A 192 13.44 -18.34 -1.23
C GLU A 192 13.34 -16.84 -0.93
N ARG A 193 13.15 -16.45 0.34
CA ARG A 193 13.19 -15.05 0.77
C ARG A 193 14.55 -14.42 0.50
N LEU A 194 15.64 -15.09 0.85
CA LEU A 194 17.00 -14.53 0.76
C LEU A 194 17.56 -14.53 -0.67
N ARG A 195 17.05 -15.42 -1.53
CA ARG A 195 17.50 -15.51 -2.94
C ARG A 195 17.11 -14.24 -3.69
N GLY A 196 18.10 -13.55 -4.23
CA GLY A 196 17.93 -12.31 -4.98
C GLY A 196 17.17 -12.44 -6.30
N PHE A 197 16.91 -11.29 -6.94
CA PHE A 197 16.53 -11.22 -8.36
C PHE A 197 17.54 -10.38 -9.14
N ASP A 198 17.98 -10.91 -10.27
CA ASP A 198 18.73 -10.14 -11.26
C ASP A 198 17.75 -9.42 -12.19
N LEU A 199 17.58 -8.11 -11.96
CA LEU A 199 16.75 -7.25 -12.80
C LEU A 199 17.47 -6.75 -14.07
N THR A 200 18.72 -7.17 -14.31
CA THR A 200 19.44 -6.82 -15.55
C THR A 200 19.33 -7.91 -16.62
N GLY A 201 18.87 -9.10 -16.23
CA GLY A 201 18.69 -10.25 -17.11
C GLY A 201 17.30 -10.35 -17.75
N ALA A 202 17.11 -11.39 -18.56
CA ALA A 202 15.85 -11.69 -19.25
C ALA A 202 14.84 -12.50 -18.41
N GLY A 203 15.12 -12.73 -17.12
CA GLY A 203 14.26 -13.52 -16.22
C GLY A 203 13.10 -12.71 -15.63
N PRO A 204 11.97 -13.35 -15.29
CA PRO A 204 10.85 -12.68 -14.65
C PRO A 204 11.20 -12.26 -13.22
N ALA A 205 10.59 -11.17 -12.76
CA ALA A 205 10.66 -10.72 -11.37
C ALA A 205 9.70 -11.49 -10.43
N ALA A 206 9.39 -12.74 -10.77
CA ALA A 206 8.50 -13.64 -10.05
C ALA A 206 8.98 -15.10 -10.20
N ARG A 207 8.89 -15.88 -9.12
CA ARG A 207 9.17 -17.33 -9.12
C ARG A 207 8.32 -18.07 -8.11
N PHE A 208 8.21 -19.37 -8.29
CA PHE A 208 7.28 -20.21 -7.55
C PHE A 208 7.92 -21.53 -7.15
N VAL A 209 7.50 -22.04 -5.99
CA VAL A 209 7.84 -23.39 -5.53
C VAL A 209 6.56 -24.13 -5.23
N LEU A 210 6.25 -25.16 -6.00
CA LEU A 210 5.14 -26.06 -5.71
C LEU A 210 5.66 -27.22 -4.86
N ALA A 211 5.41 -27.14 -3.56
CA ALA A 211 5.87 -28.10 -2.59
C ALA A 211 4.76 -29.09 -2.20
N ARG A 212 5.07 -30.39 -2.25
CA ARG A 212 4.23 -31.43 -1.66
C ARG A 212 4.59 -31.56 -0.18
N THR A 213 3.64 -31.33 0.72
CA THR A 213 3.85 -31.38 2.18
C THR A 213 3.14 -32.55 2.85
N GLY A 214 2.29 -33.26 2.12
CA GLY A 214 1.63 -34.50 2.52
C GLY A 214 1.07 -35.24 1.31
N GLU A 215 0.40 -36.38 1.52
CA GLU A 215 -0.17 -37.14 0.40
C GLU A 215 -1.20 -36.34 -0.41
N ARG A 216 -2.01 -35.53 0.28
CA ARG A 216 -3.07 -34.67 -0.28
C ARG A 216 -2.92 -33.21 0.18
N ALA A 217 -1.69 -32.79 0.44
CA ALA A 217 -1.39 -31.44 0.92
C ALA A 217 -0.27 -30.81 0.09
N TRP A 218 -0.58 -29.63 -0.44
CA TRP A 218 0.30 -28.89 -1.32
C TRP A 218 0.46 -27.45 -0.83
N VAL A 219 1.63 -26.90 -1.07
CA VAL A 219 1.95 -25.51 -0.73
C VAL A 219 2.61 -24.86 -1.93
N LEU A 220 2.08 -23.73 -2.38
CA LEU A 220 2.74 -22.86 -3.34
C LEU A 220 3.44 -21.74 -2.57
N VAL A 221 4.77 -21.75 -2.59
CA VAL A 221 5.57 -20.60 -2.14
C VAL A 221 5.75 -19.67 -3.34
N SER A 222 5.11 -18.51 -3.32
CA SER A 222 5.21 -17.50 -4.37
C SER A 222 6.17 -16.40 -3.94
N VAL A 223 7.13 -16.05 -4.79
CA VAL A 223 8.09 -14.98 -4.55
C VAL A 223 8.01 -13.96 -5.67
N PHE A 224 7.74 -12.72 -5.31
CA PHE A 224 7.69 -11.60 -6.25
C PHE A 224 8.70 -10.55 -5.82
N HIS A 225 9.44 -9.95 -6.76
CA HIS A 225 10.16 -8.72 -6.44
C HIS A 225 9.14 -7.57 -6.34
N HIS A 226 9.31 -6.66 -5.36
CA HIS A 226 8.37 -5.54 -5.12
C HIS A 226 8.19 -4.61 -6.34
N ILE A 227 9.10 -4.67 -7.32
CA ILE A 227 9.05 -3.91 -8.58
C ILE A 227 7.89 -4.32 -9.51
N VAL A 228 7.30 -5.50 -9.33
CA VAL A 228 6.14 -5.99 -10.11
C VAL A 228 4.92 -6.31 -9.23
N PHE A 229 5.00 -6.07 -7.93
CA PHE A 229 4.01 -6.55 -6.97
C PHE A 229 3.91 -5.62 -5.77
N ASP A 230 2.70 -5.33 -5.29
CA ASP A 230 2.44 -4.55 -4.08
C ASP A 230 1.40 -5.24 -3.17
N GLY A 231 1.07 -4.62 -2.03
CA GLY A 231 0.15 -5.22 -1.05
C GLY A 231 -1.24 -5.53 -1.61
N MET A 232 -1.78 -4.68 -2.49
CA MET A 232 -3.08 -4.94 -3.15
C MET A 232 -3.00 -6.07 -4.18
N SER A 233 -1.84 -6.26 -4.81
CA SER A 233 -1.61 -7.33 -5.78
C SER A 233 -1.72 -8.73 -5.17
N GLN A 234 -1.57 -8.86 -3.85
CA GLN A 234 -1.71 -10.13 -3.14
C GLN A 234 -3.10 -10.75 -3.35
N GLY A 235 -4.15 -10.04 -2.97
CA GLY A 235 -5.51 -10.56 -3.08
C GLY A 235 -5.91 -10.80 -4.53
N LEU A 236 -5.46 -9.94 -5.45
CA LEU A 236 -5.68 -10.12 -6.89
C LEU A 236 -5.05 -11.40 -7.42
N PHE A 237 -3.82 -11.72 -7.00
CA PHE A 237 -3.14 -12.94 -7.40
C PHE A 237 -3.84 -14.19 -6.85
N VAL A 238 -4.23 -14.17 -5.57
CA VAL A 238 -4.96 -15.27 -4.92
C VAL A 238 -6.32 -15.50 -5.60
N ASP A 239 -7.04 -14.42 -5.91
CA ASP A 239 -8.34 -14.47 -6.58
C ASP A 239 -8.25 -15.00 -8.01
N ASP A 240 -7.26 -14.55 -8.78
CA ASP A 240 -7.05 -15.02 -10.15
C ASP A 240 -6.60 -16.47 -10.18
N LEU A 241 -5.74 -16.90 -9.24
CA LEU A 241 -5.30 -18.30 -9.16
C LEU A 241 -6.47 -19.23 -8.83
N ALA A 242 -7.29 -18.87 -7.85
CA ALA A 242 -8.48 -19.64 -7.48
C ALA A 242 -9.48 -19.72 -8.65
N HIS A 243 -9.72 -18.61 -9.34
CA HIS A 243 -10.62 -18.56 -10.50
C HIS A 243 -10.09 -19.37 -11.68
N ALA A 244 -8.80 -19.25 -12.01
CA ALA A 244 -8.17 -19.99 -13.08
C ALA A 244 -8.22 -21.50 -12.81
N TYR A 245 -8.02 -21.91 -11.55
CA TYR A 245 -8.17 -23.30 -11.13
C TYR A 245 -9.59 -23.83 -11.38
N ALA A 246 -10.63 -23.07 -10.98
CA ALA A 246 -12.01 -23.44 -11.27
C ALA A 246 -12.31 -23.51 -12.77
N CYS A 247 -11.75 -22.61 -13.59
CA CYS A 247 -11.88 -22.67 -15.04
C CYS A 247 -11.25 -23.93 -15.64
N ARG A 248 -10.06 -24.32 -15.16
CA ARG A 248 -9.35 -25.52 -15.63
C ARG A 248 -10.10 -26.82 -15.33
N LEU A 249 -10.95 -26.81 -14.30
CA LEU A 249 -11.86 -27.90 -13.96
C LEU A 249 -13.23 -27.83 -14.68
N GLY A 250 -13.47 -26.77 -15.46
CA GLY A 250 -14.75 -26.55 -16.14
C GLY A 250 -15.87 -26.05 -15.22
N GLU A 251 -15.55 -25.61 -14.01
CA GLU A 251 -16.52 -25.12 -13.01
C GLU A 251 -16.75 -23.61 -13.07
N ALA A 252 -15.94 -22.88 -13.82
CA ALA A 252 -16.09 -21.45 -14.05
C ALA A 252 -15.81 -21.08 -15.51
N SER A 253 -16.43 -19.99 -15.97
CA SER A 253 -16.12 -19.38 -17.26
C SER A 253 -14.93 -18.41 -17.15
N ALA A 254 -14.20 -18.25 -18.25
CA ALA A 254 -13.10 -17.29 -18.32
C ALA A 254 -13.58 -15.86 -18.03
N ARG A 255 -12.81 -15.12 -17.22
CA ARG A 255 -13.05 -13.68 -16.98
C ARG A 255 -12.81 -12.88 -18.27
N PRO A 256 -13.46 -11.72 -18.43
CA PRO A 256 -13.08 -10.79 -19.48
C PRO A 256 -11.60 -10.38 -19.34
N PRO A 257 -10.96 -9.96 -20.45
CA PRO A 257 -9.61 -9.39 -20.40
C PRO A 257 -9.52 -8.22 -19.41
N LEU A 258 -8.35 -8.01 -18.84
CA LEU A 258 -8.08 -6.84 -18.02
C LEU A 258 -8.31 -5.56 -18.85
N ALA A 259 -8.89 -4.55 -18.21
CA ALA A 259 -9.12 -3.25 -18.85
C ALA A 259 -7.81 -2.52 -19.18
N MET A 260 -6.72 -2.86 -18.48
CA MET A 260 -5.38 -2.31 -18.73
C MET A 260 -4.26 -3.26 -18.31
N ASP A 261 -3.12 -3.13 -18.97
CA ASP A 261 -1.84 -3.70 -18.58
C ASP A 261 -1.06 -2.71 -17.67
N TYR A 262 -0.10 -3.21 -16.89
CA TYR A 262 0.73 -2.35 -16.03
C TYR A 262 1.56 -1.33 -16.82
N ALA A 263 1.97 -1.65 -18.05
CA ALA A 263 2.68 -0.73 -18.94
C ALA A 263 1.82 0.48 -19.36
N ASP A 264 0.49 0.31 -19.47
CA ASP A 264 -0.41 1.42 -19.77
C ASP A 264 -0.39 2.46 -18.64
N PHE A 265 -0.31 2.00 -17.38
CA PHE A 265 -0.14 2.88 -16.23
C PHE A 265 1.20 3.63 -16.29
N THR A 266 2.29 2.99 -16.69
CA THR A 266 3.60 3.65 -16.73
C THR A 266 3.66 4.72 -17.82
N GLU A 267 3.14 4.43 -19.03
CA GLU A 267 3.05 5.42 -20.10
C GLU A 267 2.14 6.59 -19.70
N TRP A 268 0.99 6.30 -19.08
CA TRP A 268 0.09 7.32 -18.55
C TRP A 268 0.78 8.20 -17.48
N GLN A 269 1.51 7.60 -16.54
CA GLN A 269 2.18 8.32 -15.46
C GLN A 269 3.21 9.31 -16.03
N HIS A 270 4.00 8.89 -17.02
CA HIS A 270 4.97 9.77 -17.68
C HIS A 270 4.32 10.87 -18.51
N ALA A 271 3.22 10.56 -19.21
CA ALA A 271 2.49 11.57 -19.98
C ALA A 271 1.76 12.59 -19.09
N THR A 272 1.39 12.18 -17.87
CA THR A 272 0.66 13.04 -16.93
C THR A 272 1.63 13.88 -16.08
N LEU A 273 2.65 13.27 -15.50
CA LEU A 273 3.62 13.91 -14.60
C LEU A 273 4.80 14.53 -15.38
N CYS A 274 4.49 15.44 -16.30
CA CYS A 274 5.47 16.20 -17.05
C CYS A 274 5.18 17.71 -16.99
N SER A 275 6.16 18.51 -17.39
CA SER A 275 6.04 19.97 -17.54
C SER A 275 5.37 20.64 -16.32
N ASP A 276 4.37 21.49 -16.52
CA ASP A 276 3.72 22.29 -15.47
C ASP A 276 3.15 21.45 -14.31
N ARG A 277 2.61 20.25 -14.58
CA ARG A 277 2.08 19.37 -13.53
C ARG A 277 3.21 18.85 -12.63
N LEU A 278 4.35 18.52 -13.22
CA LEU A 278 5.54 18.11 -12.46
C LEU A 278 6.04 19.28 -11.61
N GLU A 279 6.16 20.48 -12.18
CA GLU A 279 6.61 21.66 -11.43
C GLU A 279 5.65 22.00 -10.27
N ALA A 280 4.34 21.98 -10.50
CA ALA A 280 3.35 22.19 -9.45
C ALA A 280 3.47 21.18 -8.30
N HIS A 281 3.73 19.90 -8.60
CA HIS A 281 3.99 18.90 -7.56
C HIS A 281 5.27 19.20 -6.78
N LEU A 282 6.36 19.52 -7.48
CA LEU A 282 7.66 19.78 -6.85
C LEU A 282 7.60 21.04 -5.96
N ASP A 283 6.86 22.06 -6.36
CA ASP A 283 6.66 23.28 -5.58
C ASP A 283 5.82 23.00 -4.32
N ALA A 284 4.74 22.22 -4.43
CA ALA A 284 3.94 21.80 -3.28
C ALA A 284 4.77 20.97 -2.28
N MET A 285 5.53 19.99 -2.77
CA MET A 285 6.44 19.20 -1.94
C MET A 285 7.48 20.11 -1.25
N ARG A 286 8.08 21.04 -1.97
CA ARG A 286 9.06 21.98 -1.41
C ARG A 286 8.44 22.87 -0.34
N ALA A 287 7.21 23.33 -0.53
CA ALA A 287 6.48 24.09 0.48
C ALA A 287 6.24 23.25 1.74
N SER A 288 5.80 21.99 1.60
CA SER A 288 5.61 21.08 2.73
C SER A 288 6.90 20.82 3.51
N LEU A 289 8.00 20.53 2.80
CA LEU A 289 9.31 20.26 3.41
C LEU A 289 9.89 21.47 4.17
N ARG A 290 9.59 22.70 3.75
CA ARG A 290 10.03 23.91 4.48
C ARG A 290 9.31 24.09 5.81
N ARG A 291 8.10 23.54 5.95
CA ARG A 291 7.29 23.64 7.17
C ARG A 291 7.74 22.65 8.24
N SER A 292 8.34 21.51 7.87
CA SER A 292 8.64 20.42 8.81
C SER A 292 10.15 20.19 8.99
N PRO A 293 10.75 20.54 10.15
CA PRO A 293 12.16 20.31 10.44
C PRO A 293 12.51 18.83 10.75
N THR A 294 11.59 17.88 10.58
CA THR A 294 11.67 16.42 10.86
C THR A 294 12.79 15.96 11.83
N PRO A 295 12.80 16.47 13.07
CA PRO A 295 13.81 16.11 14.07
C PRO A 295 13.83 14.61 14.38
N SER A 296 14.99 14.10 14.80
CA SER A 296 15.18 12.68 15.15
C SER A 296 14.19 12.22 16.23
N LEU A 297 13.52 11.09 15.99
CA LEU A 297 12.66 10.44 17.01
C LEU A 297 13.46 9.77 18.12
N SER A 298 14.73 9.46 17.86
CA SER A 298 15.61 8.76 18.79
C SER A 298 16.34 9.71 19.74
N PRO A 299 16.48 9.34 21.03
CA PRO A 299 17.32 10.04 22.00
C PRO A 299 18.81 10.09 21.64
N ALA A 300 19.32 9.14 20.85
CA ALA A 300 20.74 9.06 20.51
C ALA A 300 21.20 10.15 19.52
N GLY A 301 20.25 10.93 18.96
CA GLY A 301 20.48 11.80 17.81
C GLY A 301 20.86 11.00 16.57
N ALA A 302 20.78 11.63 15.40
CA ALA A 302 21.34 11.06 14.18
C ALA A 302 22.88 11.11 14.27
N SER A 303 23.50 10.22 15.05
CA SER A 303 24.96 10.12 15.07
C SER A 303 25.43 9.66 13.69
N GLY A 304 26.47 10.29 13.14
CA GLY A 304 27.04 10.06 11.81
C GLY A 304 27.66 8.66 11.58
N ARG A 305 27.10 7.61 12.18
CA ARG A 305 27.38 6.21 11.87
C ARG A 305 26.83 5.87 10.48
N ALA A 306 27.52 4.96 9.79
CA ALA A 306 27.04 4.39 8.55
C ALA A 306 25.57 3.95 8.71
N ARG A 307 24.72 4.30 7.74
CA ARG A 307 23.30 3.90 7.73
C ARG A 307 23.23 2.37 7.90
N SER A 308 22.82 1.92 9.08
CA SER A 308 22.42 0.53 9.27
C SER A 308 21.05 0.37 8.64
N PHE A 309 20.89 -0.58 7.75
CA PHE A 309 19.59 -0.95 7.19
C PHE A 309 18.90 -2.02 8.03
N ILE A 310 19.42 -2.33 9.22
CA ILE A 310 18.84 -3.34 10.09
C ILE A 310 17.67 -2.71 10.87
N SER A 311 16.46 -3.17 10.59
CA SER A 311 15.24 -2.90 11.36
C SER A 311 14.83 -4.12 12.17
N ARG A 312 14.13 -3.90 13.28
CA ARG A 312 13.58 -4.97 14.12
C ARG A 312 12.06 -4.85 14.16
N ALA A 313 11.39 -5.94 13.85
CA ALA A 313 9.95 -6.05 13.97
C ALA A 313 9.54 -6.32 15.43
N ARG A 314 8.55 -5.58 15.94
CA ARG A 314 7.91 -5.85 17.24
C ARG A 314 6.38 -5.78 17.12
N PRO A 315 5.67 -6.88 17.43
CA PRO A 315 4.22 -6.89 17.41
C PRO A 315 3.62 -6.19 18.63
N PHE A 316 2.46 -5.58 18.44
CA PHE A 316 1.63 -5.00 19.50
C PHE A 316 0.15 -5.14 19.15
N THR A 317 -0.73 -4.96 20.14
CA THR A 317 -2.18 -5.03 19.94
C THR A 317 -2.83 -3.80 20.57
N VAL A 318 -3.80 -3.23 19.86
CA VAL A 318 -4.75 -2.26 20.39
C VAL A 318 -6.05 -3.02 20.63
N ASP A 319 -6.47 -3.11 21.89
CA ASP A 319 -7.62 -3.93 22.27
C ASP A 319 -8.93 -3.45 21.61
N ALA A 320 -9.97 -4.26 21.73
CA ALA A 320 -11.25 -4.02 21.08
C ALA A 320 -11.99 -2.80 21.65
N HIS A 321 -11.76 -2.47 22.93
CA HIS A 321 -12.39 -1.32 23.55
C HIS A 321 -11.79 -0.02 22.99
N LEU A 322 -10.46 0.10 23.00
CA LEU A 322 -9.77 1.26 22.42
C LEU A 322 -10.01 1.35 20.91
N THR A 323 -9.99 0.23 20.19
CA THR A 323 -10.31 0.19 18.75
C THR A 323 -11.71 0.76 18.46
N ARG A 324 -12.73 0.37 19.25
CA ARG A 324 -14.09 0.95 19.12
C ARG A 324 -14.11 2.44 19.41
N ALA A 325 -13.39 2.90 20.45
CA ALA A 325 -13.33 4.32 20.79
C ALA A 325 -12.68 5.16 19.66
N LEU A 326 -11.62 4.64 19.04
CA LEU A 326 -10.96 5.26 17.89
C LEU A 326 -11.88 5.33 16.66
N ARG A 327 -12.64 4.25 16.38
CA ARG A 327 -13.66 4.25 15.32
C ARG A 327 -14.78 5.24 15.60
N ALA A 328 -15.24 5.34 16.84
CA ALA A 328 -16.25 6.32 17.24
C ALA A 328 -15.74 7.76 17.06
N LEU A 329 -14.46 8.03 17.35
CA LEU A 329 -13.86 9.32 17.04
C LEU A 329 -13.82 9.59 15.53
N ALA A 330 -13.48 8.58 14.72
CA ALA A 330 -13.48 8.70 13.27
C ALA A 330 -14.86 9.13 12.75
N ALA A 331 -15.94 8.45 13.18
CA ALA A 331 -17.31 8.80 12.82
C ALA A 331 -17.70 10.23 13.27
N ARG A 332 -17.39 10.62 14.52
CA ARG A 332 -17.69 11.99 15.02
C ARG A 332 -16.94 13.08 14.28
N CYS A 333 -15.73 12.78 13.81
CA CYS A 333 -14.91 13.71 13.04
C CYS A 333 -15.14 13.59 11.52
N ASP A 334 -16.13 12.80 11.10
CA ASP A 334 -16.46 12.56 9.70
C ASP A 334 -15.23 12.11 8.89
N THR A 335 -14.55 11.07 9.36
CA THR A 335 -13.30 10.60 8.75
C THR A 335 -13.10 9.10 8.95
N THR A 336 -12.00 8.58 8.41
CA THR A 336 -11.66 7.17 8.50
C THR A 336 -10.84 6.85 9.75
N LEU A 337 -10.85 5.59 10.17
CA LEU A 337 -9.98 5.08 11.23
C LEU A 337 -8.50 5.35 10.92
N PHE A 338 -8.12 5.30 9.64
CA PHE A 338 -6.76 5.64 9.19
C PHE A 338 -6.34 7.04 9.63
N VAL A 339 -7.18 8.06 9.42
CA VAL A 339 -6.87 9.45 9.78
C VAL A 339 -6.73 9.61 11.30
N VAL A 340 -7.58 8.92 12.08
CA VAL A 340 -7.47 8.93 13.54
C VAL A 340 -6.16 8.29 14.03
N LEU A 341 -5.78 7.14 13.47
CA LEU A 341 -4.52 6.48 13.81
C LEU A 341 -3.31 7.30 13.39
N LEU A 342 -3.33 7.90 12.19
CA LEU A 342 -2.29 8.80 11.73
C LEU A 342 -2.16 10.02 12.65
N SER A 343 -3.28 10.59 13.11
CA SER A 343 -3.29 11.70 14.07
C SER A 343 -2.61 11.31 15.39
N ALA A 344 -2.85 10.09 15.88
CA ALA A 344 -2.16 9.57 17.06
C ALA A 344 -0.64 9.39 16.83
N VAL A 345 -0.24 8.90 15.65
CA VAL A 345 1.17 8.80 15.26
C VAL A 345 1.83 10.18 15.20
N LEU A 346 1.15 11.17 14.64
CA LEU A 346 1.64 12.55 14.59
C LEU A 346 1.74 13.18 15.99
N ASP A 347 0.76 12.96 16.89
CA ASP A 347 0.85 13.38 18.30
C ASP A 347 2.03 12.72 19.01
N PHE A 348 2.25 11.43 18.78
CA PHE A 348 3.42 10.70 19.28
C PHE A 348 4.73 11.35 18.81
N THR A 349 4.88 11.59 17.51
CA THR A 349 6.11 12.20 16.98
C THR A 349 6.35 13.62 17.52
N ALA A 350 5.31 14.44 17.56
CA ALA A 350 5.37 15.81 18.07
C ALA A 350 5.79 15.87 19.55
N ARG A 351 5.24 14.98 20.38
CA ARG A 351 5.59 14.93 21.82
C ARG A 351 7.02 14.47 22.06
N ARG A 352 7.51 13.51 21.27
CA ARG A 352 8.88 12.99 21.39
C ARG A 352 9.93 13.98 20.93
N THR A 353 9.59 14.78 19.93
CA THR A 353 10.54 15.70 19.30
C THR A 353 10.43 17.13 19.80
N GLY A 354 9.31 17.48 20.45
CA GLY A 354 8.97 18.86 20.77
C GLY A 354 8.53 19.68 19.55
N ASP A 355 8.41 19.08 18.37
CA ASP A 355 8.04 19.76 17.13
C ASP A 355 6.54 20.09 17.09
N GLY A 356 6.23 21.33 16.69
CA GLY A 356 4.87 21.78 16.42
C GLY A 356 4.35 21.39 15.03
N THR A 357 5.22 20.86 14.16
CA THR A 357 4.92 20.57 12.75
C THR A 357 5.30 19.12 12.36
N PRO A 358 4.78 18.10 13.08
CA PRO A 358 5.10 16.71 12.81
C PRO A 358 4.79 16.31 11.37
N ALA A 359 5.59 15.40 10.84
CA ALA A 359 5.36 14.81 9.52
C ALA A 359 5.52 13.30 9.53
N ALA A 360 4.75 12.65 8.67
CA ALA A 360 4.75 11.22 8.44
C ALA A 360 4.74 10.91 6.94
N ALA A 361 5.35 9.80 6.54
CA ALA A 361 5.07 9.17 5.27
C ALA A 361 3.86 8.25 5.42
N ILE A 362 2.94 8.29 4.47
CA ILE A 362 1.83 7.35 4.38
C ILE A 362 1.94 6.52 3.12
N GLN A 363 1.50 5.27 3.19
CA GLN A 363 1.41 4.41 2.01
C GLN A 363 0.02 4.54 1.37
N THR A 364 0.00 4.75 0.06
CA THR A 364 -1.21 4.84 -0.76
C THR A 364 -1.19 3.73 -1.81
N SER A 365 -2.36 3.21 -2.20
CA SER A 365 -2.43 2.20 -3.24
C SER A 365 -2.12 2.77 -4.64
N ASN A 366 -2.34 4.09 -4.84
CA ASN A 366 -2.19 4.80 -6.10
C ASN A 366 -2.96 4.16 -7.27
N ARG A 367 -4.10 3.53 -6.96
CA ARG A 367 -4.99 2.83 -7.91
C ARG A 367 -6.24 3.65 -8.26
N GLY A 368 -6.05 4.96 -8.41
CA GLY A 368 -7.11 5.91 -8.75
C GLY A 368 -7.39 6.04 -10.25
N LEU A 369 -6.71 5.26 -11.09
CA LEU A 369 -6.90 5.20 -12.54
C LEU A 369 -7.76 3.98 -12.87
N ALA A 370 -8.79 4.16 -13.69
CA ALA A 370 -9.69 3.08 -14.07
C ALA A 370 -8.93 1.90 -14.71
N GLY A 371 -9.27 0.68 -14.31
CA GLY A 371 -8.60 -0.54 -14.73
C GLY A 371 -7.48 -0.99 -13.78
N THR A 372 -6.90 -0.10 -12.97
CA THR A 372 -5.81 -0.46 -12.06
C THR A 372 -6.28 -1.32 -10.89
N GLU A 373 -7.57 -1.35 -10.58
CA GLU A 373 -8.16 -2.12 -9.48
C GLU A 373 -8.01 -3.64 -9.65
N GLY A 374 -7.92 -4.13 -10.90
CA GLY A 374 -7.81 -5.57 -11.21
C GLY A 374 -6.42 -6.03 -11.65
N THR A 375 -5.45 -5.12 -11.71
CA THR A 375 -4.13 -5.36 -12.32
C THR A 375 -3.04 -5.52 -11.26
N VAL A 376 -2.28 -6.61 -11.31
CA VAL A 376 -1.08 -6.81 -10.47
C VAL A 376 0.03 -5.85 -10.91
N GLY A 377 0.77 -5.28 -9.97
CA GLY A 377 1.84 -4.33 -10.26
C GLY A 377 2.36 -3.57 -9.04
N CYS A 378 3.39 -2.74 -9.24
CA CYS A 378 3.97 -1.87 -8.21
C CYS A 378 3.35 -0.46 -8.28
N PHE A 379 2.09 -0.33 -7.87
CA PHE A 379 1.39 0.95 -7.88
C PHE A 379 1.66 1.75 -6.61
N ALA A 380 1.80 1.05 -5.49
CA ALA A 380 1.95 1.62 -4.15
C ALA A 380 2.91 2.82 -4.13
N ASN A 381 2.47 3.87 -3.46
CA ASN A 381 3.20 5.12 -3.40
C ASN A 381 3.26 5.70 -1.99
N SER A 382 4.41 6.29 -1.65
CA SER A 382 4.67 7.00 -0.40
C SER A 382 4.34 8.48 -0.58
N VAL A 383 3.50 9.01 0.32
CA VAL A 383 3.08 10.42 0.33
C VAL A 383 3.48 11.07 1.65
N HIS A 384 4.10 12.24 1.55
CA HIS A 384 4.50 13.04 2.71
C HIS A 384 3.31 13.86 3.23
N VAL A 385 3.03 13.75 4.52
CA VAL A 385 1.97 14.50 5.21
C VAL A 385 2.59 15.27 6.36
N THR A 386 2.42 16.60 6.33
CA THR A 386 2.83 17.51 7.41
C THR A 386 1.58 18.11 8.05
N VAL A 387 1.54 18.20 9.38
CA VAL A 387 0.41 18.81 10.11
C VAL A 387 0.94 19.86 11.06
N ASP A 388 0.42 21.08 10.94
CA ASP A 388 0.66 22.14 11.92
C ASP A 388 -0.19 21.87 13.17
N ARG A 389 0.47 21.60 14.31
CA ARG A 389 -0.17 21.22 15.57
C ARG A 389 0.10 22.29 16.64
N PRO A 390 -0.81 23.25 16.83
CA PRO A 390 -0.72 24.23 17.91
C PRO A 390 -0.63 23.58 19.30
N GLY A 391 -0.02 24.28 20.26
CA GLY A 391 -0.02 23.88 21.66
C GLY A 391 -1.44 23.73 22.21
N GLY A 392 -1.69 22.71 23.04
CA GLY A 392 -3.00 22.47 23.64
C GLY A 392 -4.07 21.88 22.69
N THR A 393 -3.70 21.47 21.47
CA THR A 393 -4.62 20.85 20.51
C THR A 393 -5.24 19.57 21.08
N THR A 394 -6.59 19.50 21.07
CA THR A 394 -7.33 18.30 21.47
C THR A 394 -7.24 17.21 20.41
N ALA A 395 -7.47 15.94 20.78
CA ALA A 395 -7.45 14.82 19.84
C ALA A 395 -8.40 15.05 18.64
N ALA A 396 -9.65 15.48 18.91
CA ALA A 396 -10.62 15.73 17.85
C ALA A 396 -10.21 16.87 16.92
N HIS A 397 -9.54 17.91 17.45
CA HIS A 397 -9.04 18.99 16.62
C HIS A 397 -7.85 18.53 15.75
N LEU A 398 -6.92 17.76 16.32
CA LEU A 398 -5.80 17.19 15.56
C LEU A 398 -6.28 16.26 14.42
N VAL A 399 -7.34 15.49 14.66
CA VAL A 399 -7.96 14.65 13.63
C VAL A 399 -8.50 15.47 12.46
N ARG A 400 -9.12 16.63 12.72
CA ARG A 400 -9.59 17.53 11.66
C ARG A 400 -8.43 18.15 10.87
N LEU A 401 -7.41 18.65 11.57
CA LEU A 401 -6.19 19.19 10.92
C LEU A 401 -5.49 18.12 10.07
N THR A 402 -5.45 16.88 10.56
CA THR A 402 -4.87 15.76 9.82
C THR A 402 -5.73 15.37 8.61
N LYS A 403 -7.06 15.39 8.72
CA LYS A 403 -7.99 15.19 7.59
C LYS A 403 -7.74 16.23 6.48
N GLU A 404 -7.59 17.50 6.84
CA GLU A 404 -7.30 18.60 5.90
C GLU A 404 -5.93 18.43 5.22
N ALA A 405 -4.88 18.18 6.00
CA ALA A 405 -3.53 17.95 5.47
C ALA A 405 -3.46 16.71 4.56
N MET A 406 -4.20 15.65 4.90
CA MET A 406 -4.37 14.47 4.07
C MET A 406 -5.03 14.80 2.73
N ALA A 407 -6.09 15.61 2.74
CA ALA A 407 -6.75 16.04 1.52
C ALA A 407 -5.78 16.80 0.60
N GLU A 408 -4.99 17.73 1.15
CA GLU A 408 -3.95 18.45 0.40
C GLU A 408 -2.90 17.49 -0.17
N ALA A 409 -2.29 16.64 0.68
CA ALA A 409 -1.24 15.72 0.27
C ALA A 409 -1.70 14.74 -0.82
N LEU A 410 -2.95 14.26 -0.74
CA LEU A 410 -3.49 13.30 -1.71
C LEU A 410 -3.84 13.92 -3.07
N THR A 411 -3.91 15.25 -3.21
CA THR A 411 -3.97 15.89 -4.54
C THR A 411 -2.72 15.61 -5.38
N HIS A 412 -1.62 15.27 -4.71
CA HIS A 412 -0.30 15.06 -5.27
C HIS A 412 0.15 13.58 -5.24
N GLN A 413 -0.74 12.65 -4.90
CA GLN A 413 -0.43 11.23 -4.63
C GLN A 413 0.17 10.44 -5.81
N GLU A 414 0.12 10.94 -7.04
CA GLU A 414 0.64 10.24 -8.23
C GLU A 414 2.17 10.20 -8.27
N MET A 415 2.79 11.15 -7.56
CA MET A 415 4.22 11.38 -7.61
C MET A 415 4.84 10.95 -6.28
N PRO A 416 5.77 9.98 -6.29
CA PRO A 416 6.41 9.47 -5.08
C PRO A 416 7.26 10.51 -4.36
N THR A 417 7.15 10.56 -3.03
CA THR A 417 7.97 11.45 -2.19
C THR A 417 9.46 11.26 -2.46
N GLU A 418 9.95 10.02 -2.55
CA GLU A 418 11.37 9.72 -2.75
C GLU A 418 11.86 10.23 -4.12
N VAL A 419 11.01 10.15 -5.14
CA VAL A 419 11.33 10.64 -6.48
C VAL A 419 11.31 12.16 -6.51
N SER A 420 10.35 12.81 -5.86
CA SER A 420 10.30 14.27 -5.72
C SER A 420 11.54 14.81 -5.02
N LEU A 421 11.97 14.15 -3.94
CA LEU A 421 13.20 14.49 -3.23
C LEU A 421 14.44 14.33 -4.11
N SER A 422 14.54 13.24 -4.88
CA SER A 422 15.64 13.03 -5.84
C SER A 422 15.71 14.18 -6.85
N ILE A 423 14.58 14.55 -7.46
CA ILE A 423 14.53 15.62 -8.46
C ILE A 423 14.86 16.98 -7.83
N LEU A 424 14.34 17.28 -6.63
CA LEU A 424 14.65 18.51 -5.91
C LEU A 424 16.13 18.61 -5.54
N ALA A 425 16.75 17.50 -5.12
CA ALA A 425 18.18 17.44 -4.81
C ALA A 425 19.04 17.64 -6.07
N GLU A 426 18.72 16.94 -7.17
CA GLU A 426 19.41 17.09 -8.47
C GLU A 426 19.35 18.53 -8.99
N ARG A 427 18.27 19.26 -8.70
CA ARG A 427 18.09 20.67 -9.08
C ARG A 427 18.63 21.67 -8.06
N GLY A 428 19.24 21.23 -6.96
CA GLY A 428 19.70 22.10 -5.88
C GLY A 428 18.56 22.90 -5.19
N LYS A 429 17.31 22.41 -5.28
CA LYS A 429 16.11 23.05 -4.73
C LYS A 429 15.63 22.42 -3.42
N LEU A 430 16.24 21.30 -2.98
CA LEU A 430 15.92 20.66 -1.72
C LEU A 430 16.20 21.62 -0.54
N PRO A 431 15.26 21.82 0.41
CA PRO A 431 15.51 22.66 1.56
C PRO A 431 16.71 22.21 2.40
N SER A 432 17.49 23.16 2.89
CA SER A 432 18.64 22.93 3.78
C SER A 432 18.16 22.76 5.23
N GLY A 433 18.58 21.71 5.94
CA GLY A 433 18.25 21.49 7.35
C GLY A 433 18.60 20.08 7.83
N PRO A 434 18.62 19.82 9.16
CA PRO A 434 18.76 18.47 9.69
C PRO A 434 17.51 17.66 9.32
N ASN A 435 17.68 16.51 8.66
CA ASN A 435 16.63 15.61 8.17
C ASN A 435 15.56 16.26 7.28
N THR A 436 15.53 15.89 6.00
CA THR A 436 14.50 16.30 5.04
C THR A 436 13.43 15.23 4.80
N LEU A 437 13.54 14.09 5.49
CA LEU A 437 12.65 12.94 5.37
C LEU A 437 11.86 12.77 6.66
N PRO A 438 10.56 12.42 6.58
CA PRO A 438 9.79 12.05 7.76
C PRO A 438 10.51 10.90 8.47
N GLN A 439 10.47 10.93 9.80
CA GLN A 439 11.10 9.88 10.60
C GLN A 439 10.21 8.65 10.78
N VAL A 440 8.91 8.80 10.48
CA VAL A 440 7.89 7.77 10.64
C VAL A 440 7.16 7.48 9.33
N ALA A 441 6.90 6.20 9.05
CA ALA A 441 5.93 5.77 8.04
C ALA A 441 4.76 5.05 8.71
N PHE A 442 3.56 5.23 8.19
CA PHE A 442 2.34 4.61 8.68
C PHE A 442 1.51 3.99 7.55
N ALA A 443 1.07 2.76 7.77
CA ALA A 443 0.14 2.05 6.90
C ALA A 443 -0.94 1.34 7.71
N LEU A 444 -2.18 1.40 7.21
CA LEU A 444 -3.28 0.53 7.63
C LEU A 444 -3.57 -0.41 6.48
N GLN A 445 -3.38 -1.70 6.70
CA GLN A 445 -3.48 -2.73 5.69
C GLN A 445 -4.80 -3.51 5.85
N PRO A 446 -5.32 -4.11 4.75
CA PRO A 446 -6.37 -5.10 4.85
C PRO A 446 -5.92 -6.32 5.68
N PRO A 447 -6.84 -7.22 6.08
CA PRO A 447 -6.48 -8.47 6.74
C PRO A 447 -5.41 -9.24 5.96
N ARG A 448 -4.45 -9.85 6.68
CA ARG A 448 -3.30 -10.54 6.06
C ARG A 448 -3.64 -11.91 5.49
N ASP A 449 -4.59 -12.59 6.12
CA ASP A 449 -4.96 -13.96 5.78
C ASP A 449 -6.15 -13.96 4.83
N GLU A 450 -5.99 -14.68 3.73
CA GLU A 450 -7.02 -14.80 2.70
C GLU A 450 -7.40 -16.25 2.53
N ARG A 451 -8.71 -16.51 2.58
CA ARG A 451 -9.28 -17.82 2.35
C ARG A 451 -10.15 -17.81 1.10
N ARG A 452 -9.99 -18.82 0.24
CA ARG A 452 -10.86 -19.07 -0.91
C ARG A 452 -11.29 -20.53 -0.92
N ASP A 453 -12.57 -20.76 -1.14
CA ASP A 453 -13.07 -22.10 -1.42
C ASP A 453 -12.70 -22.46 -2.85
N LEU A 454 -12.26 -23.70 -3.04
CA LEU A 454 -11.87 -24.23 -4.34
C LEU A 454 -12.73 -25.46 -4.66
N PRO A 455 -12.96 -25.76 -5.95
CA PRO A 455 -13.44 -27.07 -6.34
C PRO A 455 -12.56 -28.19 -5.75
N GLY A 456 -13.18 -29.09 -4.98
CA GLY A 456 -12.49 -30.20 -4.32
C GLY A 456 -11.72 -29.82 -3.04
N GLY A 457 -11.67 -28.55 -2.61
CA GLY A 457 -10.88 -28.17 -1.44
C GLY A 457 -10.91 -26.70 -1.06
N ARG A 458 -9.78 -26.23 -0.52
CA ARG A 458 -9.63 -24.86 -0.02
C ARG A 458 -8.22 -24.36 -0.22
N LEU A 459 -8.11 -23.07 -0.52
CA LEU A 459 -6.88 -22.29 -0.51
C LEU A 459 -6.86 -21.36 0.71
N ASP A 460 -5.83 -21.50 1.53
CA ASP A 460 -5.48 -20.59 2.62
C ASP A 460 -4.16 -19.89 2.30
N ALA A 461 -4.20 -18.59 2.05
CA ALA A 461 -3.04 -17.77 1.77
C ALA A 461 -2.61 -17.04 3.03
N ALA A 462 -1.34 -17.23 3.41
CA ALA A 462 -0.70 -16.51 4.51
C ALA A 462 0.53 -15.77 3.97
N TYR A 463 0.71 -14.54 4.44
CA TYR A 463 1.89 -13.76 4.12
C TYR A 463 2.94 -13.89 5.20
N VAL A 464 4.19 -14.14 4.80
CA VAL A 464 5.26 -14.36 5.78
C VAL A 464 5.77 -13.00 6.25
N THR A 465 5.37 -12.59 7.44
CA THR A 465 5.97 -11.48 8.17
C THR A 465 7.38 -11.82 8.59
N GLN A 466 8.24 -10.79 8.58
CA GLN A 466 9.58 -10.92 9.11
C GLN A 466 9.53 -10.77 10.63
N GLU A 467 9.78 -11.85 11.35
CA GLU A 467 10.02 -11.78 12.79
C GLU A 467 11.51 -11.46 13.04
N GLY A 468 11.78 -10.55 13.96
CA GLY A 468 13.14 -10.18 14.36
C GLY A 468 13.81 -9.18 13.42
N ASP A 469 15.11 -9.36 13.22
CA ASP A 469 15.96 -8.40 12.50
C ASP A 469 15.86 -8.59 10.97
N ALA A 470 15.75 -7.46 10.29
CA ALA A 470 15.50 -7.35 8.87
C ALA A 470 16.41 -6.33 8.23
N VAL A 471 16.91 -6.60 7.04
CA VAL A 471 17.59 -5.57 6.24
C VAL A 471 16.55 -4.91 5.35
N ASP A 472 16.20 -3.67 5.69
CA ASP A 472 15.28 -2.84 4.92
C ASP A 472 15.95 -1.49 4.60
N PRO A 473 16.48 -1.31 3.37
CA PRO A 473 17.14 -0.08 2.97
C PRO A 473 16.17 1.09 2.74
N THR A 474 14.86 0.82 2.71
CA THR A 474 13.80 1.81 2.55
C THR A 474 13.19 2.25 3.88
N SER A 475 13.51 1.55 4.98
CA SER A 475 12.96 1.85 6.29
C SER A 475 13.32 3.26 6.75
N LEU A 476 12.31 3.97 7.21
CA LEU A 476 12.48 5.15 8.05
C LEU A 476 12.92 4.73 9.46
N ALA A 477 13.10 5.71 10.36
CA ALA A 477 13.50 5.42 11.74
C ALA A 477 12.46 4.53 12.46
N LEU A 478 11.19 4.68 12.10
CA LEU A 478 10.08 3.87 12.56
C LEU A 478 9.06 3.68 11.44
N VAL A 479 8.67 2.44 11.17
CA VAL A 479 7.53 2.10 10.29
C VAL A 479 6.48 1.41 11.14
N LEU A 480 5.22 1.79 10.98
CA LEU A 480 4.08 1.18 11.66
C LEU A 480 3.14 0.61 10.62
N GLU A 481 2.83 -0.68 10.76
CA GLU A 481 1.78 -1.35 10.00
C GLU A 481 0.72 -1.85 10.97
N LEU A 482 -0.54 -1.48 10.72
CA LEU A 482 -1.68 -1.99 11.47
C LEU A 482 -2.62 -2.77 10.55
N PHE A 483 -3.29 -3.76 11.13
CA PHE A 483 -4.22 -4.67 10.49
C PHE A 483 -5.47 -4.72 11.34
N THR A 484 -6.64 -4.68 10.72
CA THR A 484 -7.89 -4.92 11.42
C THR A 484 -8.18 -6.41 11.43
N GLU A 485 -8.39 -6.98 12.61
CA GLU A 485 -8.70 -8.39 12.77
C GLU A 485 -9.62 -8.59 13.97
N ASN A 486 -10.74 -9.31 13.78
CA ASN A 486 -11.68 -9.66 14.85
C ASN A 486 -12.12 -8.47 15.73
N GLY A 487 -12.25 -7.27 15.16
CA GLY A 487 -12.65 -6.05 15.88
C GLY A 487 -11.54 -5.39 16.71
N GLN A 488 -10.31 -5.90 16.66
CA GLN A 488 -9.11 -5.33 17.24
C GLN A 488 -8.17 -4.79 16.16
N LEU A 489 -7.15 -4.03 16.56
CA LEU A 489 -6.02 -3.71 15.68
C LEU A 489 -4.80 -4.46 16.15
N ASN A 490 -4.26 -5.29 15.26
CA ASN A 490 -2.95 -5.90 15.43
C ASN A 490 -1.94 -5.07 14.67
N GLY A 491 -0.80 -4.78 15.28
CA GLY A 491 0.21 -3.91 14.71
C GLY A 491 1.60 -4.53 14.78
N VAL A 492 2.46 -4.10 13.86
CA VAL A 492 3.89 -4.38 13.89
C VAL A 492 4.63 -3.07 13.71
N THR A 493 5.58 -2.81 14.61
CA THR A 493 6.54 -1.72 14.45
C THR A 493 7.84 -2.27 13.86
N HIS A 494 8.39 -1.61 12.85
CA HIS A 494 9.74 -1.84 12.36
C HIS A 494 10.58 -0.63 12.74
N HIS A 495 11.50 -0.81 13.68
CA HIS A 495 12.37 0.27 14.14
C HIS A 495 13.81 -0.01 13.74
N ARG A 496 14.49 1.01 13.21
CA ARG A 496 15.89 0.87 12.78
C ARG A 496 16.80 0.81 13.99
N LEU A 497 17.60 -0.25 14.10
CA LEU A 497 18.44 -0.49 15.29
C LEU A 497 19.51 0.59 15.50
N ALA A 498 19.96 1.24 14.42
CA ALA A 498 20.90 2.36 14.53
C ALA A 498 20.29 3.59 15.19
N ASP A 499 18.97 3.79 15.07
CA ASP A 499 18.29 4.86 15.80
C ASP A 499 17.89 4.37 17.19
N TRP A 500 17.52 3.11 17.36
CA TRP A 500 16.98 2.57 18.61
C TRP A 500 17.81 1.42 19.15
N SER A 501 18.92 1.73 19.81
CA SER A 501 19.80 0.70 20.38
C SER A 501 19.26 0.11 21.69
N GLY A 502 19.39 -1.21 21.88
CA GLY A 502 19.06 -1.89 23.13
C GLY A 502 17.56 -1.86 23.45
N THR A 503 17.21 -1.44 24.68
CA THR A 503 15.82 -1.33 25.16
C THR A 503 15.18 0.04 24.88
N ALA A 504 15.89 0.97 24.23
CA ALA A 504 15.44 2.34 24.03
C ALA A 504 14.10 2.46 23.28
N PHE A 505 13.79 1.50 22.42
CA PHE A 505 12.51 1.47 21.70
C PHE A 505 11.31 1.16 22.62
N ALA A 506 11.50 0.45 23.73
CA ALA A 506 10.38 0.06 24.59
C ALA A 506 9.64 1.27 25.17
N ALA A 507 10.35 2.34 25.53
CA ALA A 507 9.73 3.59 25.98
C ALA A 507 8.93 4.27 24.84
N ALA A 508 9.47 4.29 23.62
CA ALA A 508 8.79 4.84 22.46
C ALA A 508 7.53 4.02 22.10
N GLU A 509 7.57 2.70 22.25
CA GLU A 509 6.39 1.83 22.07
C GLU A 509 5.29 2.17 23.09
N GLN A 510 5.64 2.43 24.36
CA GLN A 510 4.67 2.88 25.36
C GLN A 510 4.10 4.27 25.05
N ASP A 511 4.94 5.21 24.62
CA ASP A 511 4.50 6.55 24.21
C ASP A 511 3.52 6.51 23.03
N LEU A 512 3.75 5.59 22.08
CA LEU A 512 2.89 5.35 20.93
C LEU A 512 1.54 4.79 21.35
N LEU A 513 1.52 3.75 22.20
CA LEU A 513 0.27 3.19 22.73
C LEU A 513 -0.50 4.23 23.55
N ALA A 514 0.21 5.05 24.32
CA ALA A 514 -0.39 6.17 25.04
C ALA A 514 -0.98 7.21 24.09
N ALA A 515 -0.39 7.43 22.91
CA ALA A 515 -0.97 8.33 21.90
C ALA A 515 -2.28 7.78 21.31
N PHE A 516 -2.37 6.47 21.07
CA PHE A 516 -3.64 5.83 20.71
C PHE A 516 -4.68 5.99 21.82
N ALA A 517 -4.32 5.73 23.07
CA ALA A 517 -5.22 5.88 24.22
C ALA A 517 -5.71 7.34 24.39
N ARG A 518 -4.82 8.34 24.26
CA ARG A 518 -5.18 9.77 24.28
C ARG A 518 -6.17 10.11 23.16
N CYS A 519 -5.96 9.61 21.95
CA CYS A 519 -6.89 9.80 20.84
C CYS A 519 -8.24 9.12 21.09
N GLY A 520 -8.23 7.91 21.67
CA GLY A 520 -9.44 7.19 22.05
C GLY A 520 -10.19 7.78 23.25
N GLY A 521 -9.67 8.81 23.92
CA GLY A 521 -10.28 9.43 25.09
C GLY A 521 -10.08 8.64 26.40
N ALA A 522 -9.22 7.62 26.41
CA ALA A 522 -8.90 6.80 27.58
C ALA A 522 -7.80 7.41 28.48
N GLY A 523 -7.68 8.74 28.46
CA GLY A 523 -6.53 9.48 29.02
C GLY A 523 -6.31 9.36 30.53
N SER A 524 -7.16 8.64 31.27
CA SER A 524 -7.04 8.44 32.72
C SER A 524 -6.73 6.99 33.16
N ASP A 525 -6.80 5.98 32.28
CA ASP A 525 -6.74 4.56 32.70
C ASP A 525 -5.41 3.85 32.36
N LEU A 526 -4.40 4.58 31.87
CA LEU A 526 -3.09 3.99 31.53
C LEU A 526 -2.30 3.51 32.77
N GLU A 527 -2.63 3.95 33.98
CA GLU A 527 -2.04 3.40 35.21
C GLU A 527 -2.44 1.95 35.48
N HIS A 528 -3.52 1.44 34.88
CA HIS A 528 -3.96 0.07 35.12
C HIS A 528 -3.22 -0.97 34.27
N LEU A 529 -2.71 -0.59 33.09
CA LEU A 529 -1.99 -1.48 32.19
C LEU A 529 -0.51 -1.69 32.59
N SER A 530 0.09 -0.75 33.33
CA SER A 530 1.45 -0.91 33.87
C SER A 530 1.49 -1.86 35.08
N ARG A 531 0.37 -2.08 35.77
CA ARG A 531 0.29 -2.93 36.98
C ARG A 531 -0.02 -4.41 36.71
N GLN A 532 -0.33 -4.81 35.47
CA GLN A 532 -0.56 -6.22 35.11
C GLN A 532 0.67 -6.94 34.54
N LYS A 533 1.83 -6.30 34.50
CA LYS A 533 3.13 -6.92 34.13
C LYS A 533 4.20 -6.72 35.22
N GLY A 534 3.77 -6.72 36.48
CA GLY A 534 4.65 -6.85 37.65
C GLY A 534 4.79 -8.30 38.05
#